data_AF-Q9VW00-F1
#
_entry.id   AF-Q9VW00-F1
#
_cell.length_a   1.000
_cell.length_b   1.000
_cell.length_c   1.000
_cell.angle_alpha   90.00
_cell.angle_beta   90.00
_cell.angle_gamma   90.00
#
_symmetry.space_group_name_H-M   'P 1'
#
loop_
_entity.id
_entity.type
_entity.pdbx_description
1 polymer ?
#
loop_
_entity_poly.entity_id
_entity_poly.type
_entity_poly.pdbx_seq_one_letter_code
_entity_poly.pdbx_strand_id
1 'polypeptide(L)'
;MRKFLGLLLTVSCVLIARGGVMEIEVPQEVTEGPGDVSQSSAEISHAKDSVSNSTLKLVHVLFRHGPRTPVSTYPNDPYINETYEPFGWGALTNGAKVELYKIGKQLRQRYKDFLPAYYQPDAIRAQSSESPRTLMSMQMVLAGLFPPENTPMEWNQLLNWQPIPIVMEPEETDVHIRMKAPCPRYDESVLEVIELPEVKKLHAESSDLLRELTTHTGLNITHAHDVTNVFITLLCEQTFGLQLPSWTNDYFPEKMLPLAEKSYVYDAYTTEQRKMKGGFFVELLLKQMQDRISGALKPANRKMFLSCGHDWTITNVLSALNVWEAQMPRFSSLIAFELHQNPQTGEYFLEIYFQNDPHKEPQQLQIPGCEKQCPIGKLLELTKDIIPDAPYAELCKAKGTQGGAKISYH
;
A
#
# COMPACT_ATOMS: atom_id res chain seq x y z
N MET A 1 62.07 -24.99 20.61
CA MET A 1 61.78 -26.38 21.07
C MET A 1 60.27 -26.62 20.94
N ARG A 2 59.86 -27.73 20.30
CA ARG A 2 58.52 -28.37 20.27
C ARG A 2 57.34 -27.47 19.86
N LYS A 3 56.94 -27.44 18.58
CA LYS A 3 55.91 -28.32 17.96
C LYS A 3 54.69 -28.57 18.88
N PHE A 4 53.64 -27.76 18.73
CA PHE A 4 52.27 -28.19 18.94
C PHE A 4 51.45 -27.78 17.72
N LEU A 5 51.24 -28.78 16.85
CA LEU A 5 50.41 -28.74 15.66
C LEU A 5 48.96 -28.94 16.14
N GLY A 6 48.24 -27.84 16.35
CA GLY A 6 46.84 -27.85 16.77
C GLY A 6 45.93 -28.14 15.58
N LEU A 7 45.33 -29.33 15.60
CA LEU A 7 44.38 -29.86 14.64
C LEU A 7 43.08 -29.02 14.66
N LEU A 8 42.90 -28.12 13.68
CA LEU A 8 41.64 -27.41 13.45
C LEU A 8 40.65 -28.36 12.76
N LEU A 9 39.82 -29.02 13.59
CA LEU A 9 38.63 -29.73 13.15
C LEU A 9 37.61 -28.72 12.61
N THR A 10 37.52 -28.62 11.30
CA THR A 10 36.43 -27.93 10.58
C THR A 10 35.15 -28.74 10.76
N VAL A 11 34.36 -28.39 11.78
CA VAL A 11 32.96 -28.84 11.88
C VAL A 11 32.17 -28.00 10.88
N SER A 12 32.01 -28.54 9.67
CA SER A 12 31.08 -28.03 8.66
C SER A 12 29.65 -28.27 9.15
N CYS A 13 29.12 -27.34 9.95
CA CYS A 13 27.69 -27.24 10.19
C CYS A 13 27.01 -26.89 8.86
N VAL A 14 26.45 -27.92 8.23
CA VAL A 14 25.51 -27.79 7.10
C VAL A 14 24.23 -27.19 7.68
N LEU A 15 24.21 -25.87 7.83
CA LEU A 15 22.98 -25.11 7.97
C LEU A 15 22.30 -25.14 6.60
N ILE A 16 21.35 -26.07 6.46
CA ILE A 16 20.43 -26.09 5.33
C ILE A 16 19.60 -24.80 5.44
N ALA A 17 20.06 -23.75 4.78
CA ALA A 17 19.29 -22.55 4.54
C ALA A 17 18.10 -22.94 3.67
N ARG A 18 16.96 -23.23 4.30
CA ARG A 18 15.65 -23.28 3.65
C ARG A 18 15.27 -21.85 3.25
N GLY A 19 15.91 -21.37 2.19
CA GLY A 19 15.60 -20.11 1.52
C GLY A 19 15.47 -20.39 0.03
N GLY A 20 14.61 -21.33 -0.33
CA GLY A 20 14.24 -21.54 -1.72
C GLY A 20 13.36 -20.38 -2.17
N VAL A 21 13.89 -19.53 -3.04
CA VAL A 21 13.11 -18.54 -3.78
C VAL A 21 12.23 -19.34 -4.76
N MET A 22 11.02 -19.69 -4.35
CA MET A 22 10.00 -20.11 -5.31
C MET A 22 9.48 -18.86 -6.00
N GLU A 23 9.67 -18.79 -7.31
CA GLU A 23 8.98 -17.81 -8.16
C GLU A 23 7.47 -18.07 -8.03
N ILE A 24 6.77 -17.08 -7.48
CA ILE A 24 5.31 -17.11 -7.31
C ILE A 24 4.71 -16.75 -8.66
N GLU A 25 4.22 -17.74 -9.41
CA GLU A 25 3.27 -17.51 -10.51
C GLU A 25 1.92 -17.12 -9.88
N VAL A 26 1.61 -15.83 -9.92
CA VAL A 26 0.26 -15.32 -9.63
C VAL A 26 -0.62 -15.67 -10.84
N PRO A 27 -1.79 -16.31 -10.67
CA PRO A 27 -2.64 -16.71 -11.79
C PRO A 27 -2.98 -15.53 -12.71
N GLN A 28 -2.70 -15.68 -14.00
CA GLN A 28 -3.07 -14.70 -15.02
C GLN A 28 -4.59 -14.67 -15.19
N GLU A 29 -5.15 -13.46 -15.24
CA GLU A 29 -6.54 -13.19 -15.59
C GLU A 29 -6.94 -13.93 -16.88
N VAL A 30 -7.89 -14.84 -16.76
CA VAL A 30 -8.60 -15.43 -17.89
C VAL A 30 -9.47 -14.34 -18.49
N THR A 31 -8.96 -13.68 -19.53
CA THR A 31 -9.75 -12.78 -20.36
C THR A 31 -10.59 -13.63 -21.32
N GLU A 32 -11.88 -13.74 -21.03
CA GLU A 32 -12.87 -14.28 -21.96
C GLU A 32 -12.97 -13.35 -23.18
N GLY A 33 -12.60 -13.88 -24.36
CA GLY A 33 -12.77 -13.21 -25.65
C GLY A 33 -13.98 -13.75 -26.41
N PRO A 34 -14.92 -12.90 -26.88
CA PRO A 34 -16.22 -13.32 -27.41
C PRO A 34 -16.27 -13.44 -28.95
N GLY A 35 -17.19 -14.31 -29.39
CA GLY A 35 -18.21 -14.05 -30.41
C GLY A 35 -17.82 -13.35 -31.72
N ASP A 36 -17.81 -14.15 -32.79
CA ASP A 36 -18.01 -13.75 -34.18
C ASP A 36 -19.22 -12.81 -34.34
N VAL A 37 -18.99 -11.53 -34.67
CA VAL A 37 -19.82 -10.79 -35.64
C VAL A 37 -18.94 -9.83 -36.42
N SER A 38 -19.11 -9.89 -37.73
CA SER A 38 -18.33 -9.27 -38.77
C SER A 38 -18.77 -7.82 -39.08
N GLN A 39 -17.84 -7.11 -39.74
CA GLN A 39 -18.01 -5.92 -40.58
C GLN A 39 -18.17 -4.55 -39.91
N SER A 40 -17.11 -3.74 -39.97
CA SER A 40 -17.05 -2.55 -40.84
C SER A 40 -15.81 -1.72 -40.48
N SER A 41 -14.87 -1.63 -41.42
CA SER A 41 -13.68 -0.79 -41.39
C SER A 41 -14.02 0.69 -41.24
N ALA A 42 -13.66 1.30 -40.12
CA ALA A 42 -13.51 2.74 -39.99
C ALA A 42 -12.13 3.01 -39.37
N GLU A 43 -11.33 3.79 -40.09
CA GLU A 43 -9.95 4.16 -39.75
C GLU A 43 -9.91 4.91 -38.42
N ILE A 44 -9.57 4.22 -37.34
CA ILE A 44 -9.26 4.86 -36.05
C ILE A 44 -7.79 5.25 -36.10
N SER A 45 -7.55 6.52 -36.41
CA SER A 45 -6.25 7.15 -36.26
C SER A 45 -5.77 6.98 -34.82
N HIS A 46 -4.72 6.19 -34.61
CA HIS A 46 -4.03 6.10 -33.33
C HIS A 46 -3.58 7.50 -32.90
N ALA A 47 -4.32 8.11 -31.98
CA ALA A 47 -3.85 9.22 -31.18
C ALA A 47 -2.64 8.69 -30.39
N LYS A 48 -1.45 8.90 -30.95
CA LYS A 48 -0.19 8.72 -30.24
C LYS A 48 -0.33 9.54 -28.96
N ASP A 49 -0.29 8.86 -27.81
CA ASP A 49 -0.17 9.46 -26.50
C ASP A 49 0.78 10.65 -26.62
N SER A 50 0.23 11.85 -26.54
CA SER A 50 1.01 13.06 -26.60
C SER A 50 1.94 12.97 -25.39
N VAL A 51 3.21 12.66 -25.63
CA VAL A 51 4.28 12.86 -24.66
C VAL A 51 4.28 14.35 -24.40
N SER A 52 3.47 14.74 -23.42
CA SER A 52 3.30 16.12 -23.00
C SER A 52 4.69 16.57 -22.57
N ASN A 53 5.19 17.62 -23.22
CA ASN A 53 6.50 18.19 -22.93
C ASN A 53 6.42 19.00 -21.62
N SER A 54 6.00 18.38 -20.53
CA SER A 54 5.84 18.98 -19.20
C SER A 54 7.12 18.87 -18.38
N THR A 55 7.23 19.70 -17.35
CA THR A 55 8.33 19.66 -16.38
C THR A 55 7.82 19.13 -15.04
N LEU A 56 8.40 18.04 -14.55
CA LEU A 56 8.12 17.50 -13.22
C LEU A 56 8.64 18.46 -12.13
N LYS A 57 7.79 18.78 -11.14
CA LYS A 57 8.08 19.79 -10.11
C LYS A 57 8.14 19.24 -8.70
N LEU A 58 7.36 18.22 -8.37
CA LEU A 58 7.29 17.59 -7.05
C LEU A 58 6.70 16.18 -7.20
N VAL A 59 7.22 15.23 -6.42
CA VAL A 59 6.71 13.86 -6.38
C VAL A 59 6.34 13.48 -4.96
N HIS A 60 5.19 12.84 -4.79
CA HIS A 60 4.86 12.11 -3.57
C HIS A 60 4.73 10.64 -3.91
N VAL A 61 5.39 9.78 -3.13
CA VAL A 61 5.26 8.33 -3.23
C VAL A 61 4.69 7.83 -1.93
N LEU A 62 3.54 7.17 -1.99
CA LEU A 62 2.94 6.46 -0.86
C LEU A 62 2.94 4.96 -1.18
N PHE A 63 3.52 4.14 -0.32
CA PHE A 63 3.56 2.68 -0.56
C PHE A 63 3.24 1.87 0.70
N ARG A 64 2.66 0.68 0.50
CA ARG A 64 2.41 -0.31 1.55
C ARG A 64 3.73 -0.96 1.96
N HIS A 65 3.88 -1.30 3.24
CA HIS A 65 4.99 -2.16 3.67
C HIS A 65 5.09 -3.46 2.84
N GLY A 66 6.27 -4.08 2.86
CA GLY A 66 6.49 -5.34 2.17
C GLY A 66 5.79 -6.54 2.83
N PRO A 67 5.88 -7.72 2.21
CA PRO A 67 5.36 -8.97 2.76
C PRO A 67 5.81 -9.22 4.20
N ARG A 68 4.89 -9.73 5.02
CA ARG A 68 5.12 -9.97 6.45
C ARG A 68 4.64 -11.37 6.85
N THR A 69 5.13 -11.85 7.98
CA THR A 69 4.48 -12.93 8.74
C THR A 69 3.09 -12.48 9.21
N PRO A 70 2.17 -13.39 9.57
CA PRO A 70 0.87 -13.05 10.13
C PRO A 70 1.00 -12.13 11.36
N VAL A 71 0.03 -11.24 11.58
CA VAL A 71 -0.07 -10.40 12.80
C VAL A 71 -1.00 -11.02 13.85
N SER A 72 -1.85 -11.93 13.42
CA SER A 72 -2.78 -12.72 14.19
C SER A 72 -3.13 -13.98 13.40
N THR A 73 -3.87 -14.89 14.03
CA THR A 73 -4.41 -16.09 13.37
C THR A 73 -5.77 -16.47 13.95
N TYR A 74 -6.30 -17.62 13.58
CA TYR A 74 -7.61 -18.15 13.98
C TYR A 74 -7.48 -19.38 14.91
N PRO A 75 -8.48 -19.65 15.78
CA PRO A 75 -8.39 -20.69 16.81
C PRO A 75 -8.03 -22.10 16.33
N ASN A 76 -8.50 -22.49 15.15
CA ASN A 76 -8.27 -23.82 14.57
C ASN A 76 -7.06 -23.88 13.62
N ASP A 77 -6.24 -22.82 13.56
CA ASP A 77 -5.02 -22.80 12.76
C ASP A 77 -4.00 -23.82 13.31
N PRO A 78 -3.53 -24.80 12.52
CA PRO A 78 -2.45 -25.69 12.95
C PRO A 78 -1.15 -24.96 13.31
N TYR A 79 -0.98 -23.73 12.82
CA TYR A 79 0.16 -22.86 13.09
C TYR A 79 -0.10 -21.84 14.21
N ILE A 80 -1.14 -22.03 15.04
CA ILE A 80 -1.46 -21.13 16.15
C ILE A 80 -0.30 -20.92 17.15
N ASN A 81 0.60 -21.90 17.26
CA ASN A 81 1.79 -21.85 18.12
C ASN A 81 3.10 -21.62 17.34
N GLU A 82 3.03 -21.33 16.04
CA GLU A 82 4.21 -20.99 15.24
C GLU A 82 4.82 -19.67 15.75
N THR A 83 6.15 -19.61 15.84
CA THR A 83 6.87 -18.43 16.32
C THR A 83 7.31 -17.53 15.17
N TYR A 84 7.32 -18.05 13.93
CA TYR A 84 7.82 -17.38 12.74
C TYR A 84 9.29 -16.94 12.88
N GLU A 85 10.08 -17.72 13.62
CA GLU A 85 11.52 -17.50 13.75
C GLU A 85 12.20 -17.55 12.36
N PRO A 86 13.21 -16.68 12.11
CA PRO A 86 13.84 -15.74 13.03
C PRO A 86 13.20 -14.32 13.05
N PHE A 87 12.01 -14.14 12.49
CA PHE A 87 11.41 -12.82 12.30
C PHE A 87 10.42 -12.44 13.40
N GLY A 88 9.64 -13.41 13.89
CA GLY A 88 8.51 -13.16 14.78
C GLY A 88 7.23 -12.79 14.04
N TRP A 89 6.16 -12.56 14.79
CA TRP A 89 4.85 -12.17 14.28
C TRP A 89 4.83 -10.73 13.74
N GLY A 90 4.11 -10.51 12.63
CA GLY A 90 3.92 -9.20 12.00
C GLY A 90 5.19 -8.56 11.43
N ALA A 91 6.26 -9.33 11.26
CA ALA A 91 7.58 -8.85 10.85
C ALA A 91 7.86 -9.06 9.36
N LEU A 92 8.72 -8.22 8.77
CA LEU A 92 9.14 -8.38 7.37
C LEU A 92 10.01 -9.62 7.19
N THR A 93 9.75 -10.36 6.13
CA THR A 93 10.59 -11.50 5.72
C THR A 93 11.78 -11.06 4.86
N ASN A 94 12.71 -11.97 4.57
CA ASN A 94 13.82 -11.65 3.66
C ASN A 94 13.36 -11.42 2.21
N GLY A 95 12.34 -12.14 1.75
CA GLY A 95 11.73 -11.89 0.43
C GLY A 95 11.20 -10.46 0.31
N ALA A 96 10.57 -9.96 1.38
CA ALA A 96 10.09 -8.59 1.43
C ALA A 96 11.21 -7.56 1.31
N LYS A 97 12.35 -7.77 1.98
CA LYS A 97 13.50 -6.88 1.88
C LYS A 97 14.00 -6.76 0.43
N VAL A 98 14.07 -7.88 -0.29
CA VAL A 98 14.46 -7.91 -1.71
C VAL A 98 13.46 -7.16 -2.58
N GLU A 99 12.16 -7.40 -2.39
CA GLU A 99 11.09 -6.73 -3.14
C GLU A 99 11.14 -5.21 -2.93
N LEU A 100 11.22 -4.75 -1.68
CA LEU A 100 11.28 -3.34 -1.33
C LEU A 100 12.56 -2.65 -1.83
N TYR A 101 13.70 -3.34 -1.79
CA TYR A 101 14.94 -2.82 -2.39
C TYR A 101 14.80 -2.65 -3.90
N LYS A 102 14.10 -3.57 -4.58
CA LYS A 102 13.79 -3.46 -6.01
C LYS A 102 12.86 -2.28 -6.29
N ILE A 103 11.84 -2.04 -5.47
CA ILE A 103 10.98 -0.83 -5.55
C ILE A 103 11.84 0.45 -5.47
N GLY A 104 12.78 0.51 -4.53
CA GLY A 104 13.72 1.63 -4.42
C GLY A 104 14.51 1.88 -5.71
N LYS A 105 15.00 0.81 -6.34
CA LYS A 105 15.71 0.90 -7.63
C LYS A 105 14.80 1.33 -8.78
N GLN A 106 13.56 0.87 -8.82
CA GLN A 106 12.56 1.30 -9.81
C GLN A 106 12.25 2.79 -9.67
N LEU A 107 12.06 3.28 -8.45
CA LEU A 107 11.90 4.71 -8.17
C LEU A 107 13.13 5.51 -8.61
N ARG A 108 14.35 5.00 -8.32
CA ARG A 108 15.59 5.66 -8.76
C ARG A 108 15.65 5.78 -10.28
N GLN A 109 15.27 4.73 -11.00
CA GLN A 109 15.25 4.72 -12.45
C GLN A 109 14.18 5.67 -13.01
N ARG A 110 12.96 5.64 -12.46
CA ARG A 110 11.84 6.48 -12.90
C ARG A 110 12.15 7.97 -12.76
N TYR A 111 12.78 8.35 -11.65
CA TYR A 111 13.02 9.75 -11.31
C TYR A 111 14.49 10.18 -11.46
N LYS A 112 15.30 9.48 -12.27
CA LYS A 112 16.75 9.69 -12.40
C LYS A 112 17.13 11.13 -12.80
N ASP A 113 16.34 11.74 -13.70
CA ASP A 113 16.61 13.08 -14.24
C ASP A 113 16.02 14.19 -13.34
N PHE A 114 15.15 13.80 -12.40
CA PHE A 114 14.50 14.69 -11.47
C PHE A 114 15.21 14.72 -10.11
N LEU A 115 15.62 13.57 -9.57
CA LEU A 115 16.30 13.45 -8.27
C LEU A 115 17.78 13.83 -8.37
N PRO A 116 18.40 14.32 -7.28
CA PRO A 116 19.84 14.55 -7.24
C PRO A 116 20.63 13.24 -7.42
N ALA A 117 21.87 13.35 -7.89
CA ALA A 117 22.74 12.21 -8.14
C ALA A 117 23.00 11.35 -6.88
N TYR A 118 22.95 11.95 -5.70
CA TYR A 118 23.09 11.30 -4.40
C TYR A 118 22.09 11.92 -3.40
N TYR A 119 21.92 11.27 -2.24
CA TYR A 119 21.01 11.75 -1.20
C TYR A 119 21.39 13.16 -0.74
N GLN A 120 20.41 14.06 -0.72
CA GLN A 120 20.54 15.41 -0.17
C GLN A 120 19.42 15.60 0.87
N PRO A 121 19.74 15.97 2.13
CA PRO A 121 18.75 16.06 3.20
C PRO A 121 17.53 16.92 2.88
N ASP A 122 17.72 18.04 2.18
CA ASP A 122 16.62 18.94 1.85
C ASP A 122 15.76 18.45 0.67
N ALA A 123 16.36 17.71 -0.26
CA ALA A 123 15.67 17.27 -1.47
C ALA A 123 14.55 16.27 -1.18
N ILE A 124 14.59 15.56 -0.04
CA ILE A 124 13.74 14.39 0.21
C ILE A 124 13.30 14.34 1.66
N ARG A 125 12.05 13.94 1.89
CA ARG A 125 11.57 13.54 3.21
C ARG A 125 10.97 12.16 3.15
N ALA A 126 11.48 11.27 3.99
CA ALA A 126 10.92 9.94 4.20
C ALA A 126 10.12 9.93 5.51
N GLN A 127 8.87 9.50 5.42
CA GLN A 127 7.97 9.32 6.55
C GLN A 127 7.39 7.91 6.56
N SER A 128 7.25 7.31 7.73
CA SER A 128 6.66 5.98 7.88
C SER A 128 5.66 6.02 9.03
N SER A 129 4.68 5.11 9.04
CA SER A 129 3.99 4.83 10.29
C SER A 129 4.97 4.26 11.32
N GLU A 130 4.63 4.33 12.61
CA GLU A 130 5.47 3.85 13.71
C GLU A 130 5.70 2.32 13.72
N SER A 131 4.97 1.57 12.89
CA SER A 131 5.12 0.11 12.84
C SER A 131 6.56 -0.31 12.45
N PRO A 132 7.19 -1.26 13.17
CA PRO A 132 8.54 -1.73 12.84
C PRO A 132 8.69 -2.21 11.40
N ARG A 133 7.67 -2.89 10.86
CA ARG A 133 7.67 -3.36 9.46
C ARG A 133 7.61 -2.21 8.44
N THR A 134 6.94 -1.10 8.74
CA THR A 134 6.91 0.06 7.82
C THR A 134 8.22 0.83 7.90
N LEU A 135 8.85 0.93 9.08
CA LEU A 135 10.18 1.53 9.23
C LEU A 135 11.25 0.74 8.49
N MET A 136 11.27 -0.59 8.63
CA MET A 136 12.18 -1.44 7.86
C MET A 136 11.89 -1.37 6.36
N SER A 137 10.62 -1.28 5.97
CA SER A 137 10.24 -1.15 4.55
C SER A 137 10.80 0.13 3.93
N MET A 138 10.66 1.25 4.63
CA MET A 138 11.21 2.53 4.21
C MET A 138 12.74 2.49 4.11
N GLN A 139 13.44 1.82 5.04
CA GLN A 139 14.89 1.64 4.96
C GLN A 139 15.32 0.87 3.69
N MET A 140 14.59 -0.18 3.32
CA MET A 140 14.90 -0.97 2.13
C MET A 140 14.65 -0.19 0.83
N VAL A 141 13.55 0.57 0.76
CA VAL A 141 13.28 1.45 -0.40
C VAL A 141 14.34 2.54 -0.51
N LEU A 142 14.72 3.19 0.59
CA LEU A 142 15.76 4.22 0.60
C LEU A 142 17.14 3.69 0.19
N ALA A 143 17.47 2.47 0.60
CA ALA A 143 18.70 1.78 0.18
C ALA A 143 18.78 1.58 -1.34
N GLY A 144 17.65 1.21 -1.97
CA GLY A 144 17.58 1.07 -3.43
C GLY A 144 17.53 2.41 -4.16
N LEU A 145 16.97 3.43 -3.51
CA LEU A 145 16.76 4.76 -4.08
C LEU A 145 18.03 5.63 -4.07
N PHE A 146 18.85 5.53 -3.02
CA PHE A 146 20.09 6.30 -2.84
C PHE A 146 21.29 5.44 -2.46
N PRO A 147 21.75 4.55 -3.36
CA PRO A 147 23.03 3.87 -3.17
C PRO A 147 24.16 4.90 -3.07
N PRO A 148 25.00 4.88 -2.02
CA PRO A 148 26.09 5.84 -1.87
C PRO A 148 27.33 5.57 -2.74
N GLU A 149 27.48 4.36 -3.30
CA GLU A 149 28.63 3.97 -4.13
C GLU A 149 28.96 4.99 -5.25
N ASN A 150 30.23 5.37 -5.38
CA ASN A 150 30.73 6.37 -6.33
C ASN A 150 30.13 7.78 -6.14
N THR A 151 29.65 8.11 -4.94
CA THR A 151 29.15 9.45 -4.60
C THR A 151 29.93 10.05 -3.43
N PRO A 152 29.85 11.37 -3.18
CA PRO A 152 30.41 11.97 -1.96
C PRO A 152 29.81 11.43 -0.64
N MET A 153 28.73 10.65 -0.72
CA MET A 153 28.11 9.99 0.44
C MET A 153 28.67 8.59 0.71
N GLU A 154 29.59 8.09 -0.14
CA GLU A 154 30.25 6.81 0.06
C GLU A 154 31.15 6.85 1.30
N TRP A 155 30.73 6.14 2.34
CA TRP A 155 31.46 6.05 3.61
C TRP A 155 32.09 4.66 3.82
N ASN A 156 31.68 3.66 3.05
CA ASN A 156 32.16 2.29 3.13
C ASN A 156 32.10 1.58 1.77
N GLN A 157 33.27 1.27 1.20
CA GLN A 157 33.41 0.61 -0.11
C GLN A 157 32.86 -0.83 -0.14
N LEU A 158 32.64 -1.45 1.02
CA LEU A 158 32.10 -2.81 1.15
C LEU A 158 30.61 -2.80 1.48
N LEU A 159 29.99 -1.63 1.65
CA LEU A 159 28.59 -1.50 2.01
C LEU A 159 27.93 -0.36 1.23
N ASN A 160 27.24 -0.71 0.14
CA ASN A 160 26.48 0.23 -0.69
C ASN A 160 25.13 0.59 -0.03
N TRP A 161 25.19 1.12 1.19
CA TRP A 161 24.05 1.58 1.98
C TRP A 161 24.46 2.78 2.81
N GLN A 162 23.53 3.72 3.02
CA GLN A 162 23.71 4.86 3.91
C GLN A 162 22.47 5.06 4.77
N PRO A 163 22.62 5.54 6.00
CA PRO A 163 21.47 5.92 6.81
C PRO A 163 20.79 7.16 6.22
N ILE A 164 19.47 7.11 6.08
CA ILE A 164 18.64 8.25 5.70
C ILE A 164 17.57 8.43 6.79
N PRO A 165 17.40 9.64 7.34
CA PRO A 165 16.40 9.89 8.39
C PRO A 165 14.98 9.55 7.93
N ILE A 166 14.26 8.85 8.80
CA ILE A 166 12.84 8.54 8.63
C ILE A 166 12.11 9.17 9.80
N VAL A 167 11.08 9.97 9.50
CA VAL A 167 10.20 10.54 10.51
C VAL A 167 8.94 9.68 10.65
N MET A 168 8.30 9.74 11.81
CA MET A 168 7.04 9.05 12.09
C MET A 168 6.20 9.88 13.06
N GLU A 169 4.89 9.67 13.01
CA GLU A 169 3.93 10.19 13.97
C GLU A 169 3.51 9.03 14.89
N PRO A 170 3.26 9.28 16.19
CA PRO A 170 2.74 8.24 17.09
C PRO A 170 1.43 7.66 16.59
N GLU A 171 1.27 6.34 16.62
CA GLU A 171 0.12 5.63 16.05
C GLU A 171 -1.23 6.15 16.57
N GLU A 172 -1.31 6.54 17.84
CA GLU A 172 -2.52 7.07 18.47
C GLU A 172 -2.97 8.44 17.93
N THR A 173 -2.07 9.16 17.24
CA THR A 173 -2.33 10.49 16.67
C THR A 173 -2.17 10.56 15.16
N ASP A 174 -1.62 9.52 14.53
CA ASP A 174 -1.32 9.50 13.10
C ASP A 174 -2.59 9.30 12.26
N VAL A 175 -3.18 10.42 11.84
CA VAL A 175 -4.33 10.49 10.93
C VAL A 175 -3.93 10.49 9.45
N HIS A 176 -2.63 10.62 9.13
CA HIS A 176 -2.15 10.79 7.76
C HIS A 176 -1.72 9.48 7.12
N ILE A 177 -0.93 8.66 7.80
CA ILE A 177 -0.32 7.45 7.25
C ILE A 177 -0.89 6.20 7.91
N ARG A 178 -0.85 6.14 9.25
CA ARG A 178 -1.38 4.98 9.98
C ARG A 178 -2.89 4.91 9.93
N MET A 179 -3.58 6.05 10.05
CA MET A 179 -5.05 6.17 9.98
C MET A 179 -5.81 5.30 10.99
N LYS A 180 -5.17 4.96 12.13
CA LYS A 180 -5.77 4.20 13.24
C LYS A 180 -5.95 5.03 14.53
N ALA A 181 -5.79 6.35 14.47
CA ALA A 181 -6.23 7.23 15.55
C ALA A 181 -7.70 6.91 15.92
N PRO A 182 -8.05 6.79 17.22
CA PRO A 182 -9.40 6.41 17.63
C PRO A 182 -10.48 7.35 17.08
N CYS A 183 -11.51 6.78 16.46
CA CYS A 183 -12.59 7.57 15.86
C CYS A 183 -13.95 6.90 16.02
N PRO A 184 -14.67 7.13 17.13
CA PRO A 184 -15.97 6.53 17.39
C PRO A 184 -17.00 6.76 16.26
N ARG A 185 -17.02 7.95 15.66
CA ARG A 185 -17.90 8.22 14.51
C ARG A 185 -17.60 7.33 13.31
N TYR A 186 -16.32 7.09 13.01
CA TYR A 186 -15.92 6.21 11.92
C TYR A 186 -16.37 4.78 12.21
N ASP A 187 -16.16 4.29 13.43
CA ASP A 187 -16.59 2.94 13.83
C ASP A 187 -18.11 2.76 13.63
N GLU A 188 -18.91 3.75 14.03
CA GLU A 188 -20.36 3.76 13.76
C GLU A 188 -20.67 3.79 12.25
N SER A 189 -19.93 4.58 11.46
CA SER A 189 -20.17 4.71 10.03
C SER A 189 -19.91 3.41 9.26
N VAL A 190 -18.92 2.61 9.70
CA VAL A 190 -18.68 1.28 9.12
C VAL A 190 -19.87 0.36 9.39
N LEU A 191 -20.42 0.37 10.61
CA LEU A 191 -21.61 -0.41 10.93
C LEU A 191 -22.86 0.08 10.19
N GLU A 192 -23.00 1.39 9.99
CA GLU A 192 -24.06 1.97 9.14
C GLU A 192 -23.97 1.43 7.69
N VAL A 193 -22.75 1.26 7.15
CA VAL A 193 -22.53 0.66 5.82
C VAL A 193 -22.88 -0.83 5.79
N ILE A 194 -22.51 -1.59 6.82
CA ILE A 194 -22.90 -3.01 6.94
C ILE A 194 -24.42 -3.18 6.91
N GLU A 195 -25.16 -2.20 7.44
CA GLU A 195 -26.62 -2.24 7.50
C GLU A 195 -27.33 -1.86 6.18
N LEU A 196 -26.59 -1.40 5.16
CA LEU A 196 -27.17 -1.03 3.86
C LEU A 196 -27.78 -2.25 3.13
N PRO A 197 -28.92 -2.11 2.43
CA PRO A 197 -29.63 -3.24 1.80
C PRO A 197 -28.76 -4.07 0.85
N GLU A 198 -27.95 -3.41 0.02
CA GLU A 198 -27.04 -4.04 -0.93
C GLU A 198 -25.89 -4.80 -0.25
N VAL A 199 -25.40 -4.27 0.89
CA VAL A 199 -24.34 -4.91 1.68
C VAL A 199 -24.89 -6.12 2.40
N LYS A 200 -26.07 -6.00 3.04
CA LYS A 200 -26.78 -7.13 3.65
C LYS A 200 -27.09 -8.23 2.62
N LYS A 201 -27.52 -7.84 1.42
CA LYS A 201 -27.80 -8.78 0.33
C LYS A 201 -26.56 -9.59 -0.04
N LEU A 202 -25.40 -8.95 -0.23
CA LEU A 202 -24.15 -9.66 -0.53
C LEU A 202 -23.78 -10.67 0.56
N HIS A 203 -23.90 -10.28 1.83
CA HIS A 203 -23.59 -11.17 2.95
C HIS A 203 -24.58 -12.33 3.06
N ALA A 204 -25.86 -12.10 2.78
CA ALA A 204 -26.88 -13.15 2.72
C ALA A 204 -26.59 -14.13 1.56
N GLU A 205 -26.20 -13.63 0.39
CA GLU A 205 -25.81 -14.47 -0.76
C GLU A 205 -24.51 -15.27 -0.48
N SER A 206 -23.67 -14.78 0.42
CA SER A 206 -22.43 -15.43 0.84
C SER A 206 -22.57 -16.26 2.12
N SER A 207 -23.78 -16.51 2.61
CA SER A 207 -24.01 -17.09 3.94
C SER A 207 -23.38 -18.48 4.13
N ASP A 208 -23.33 -19.28 3.07
CA ASP A 208 -22.73 -20.61 3.12
C ASP A 208 -21.21 -20.52 3.33
N LEU A 209 -20.53 -19.66 2.57
CA LEU A 209 -19.10 -19.39 2.73
C LEU A 209 -18.78 -18.89 4.15
N LEU A 210 -19.57 -17.94 4.67
CA LEU A 210 -19.36 -17.38 6.02
C LEU A 210 -19.50 -18.47 7.11
N ARG A 211 -20.50 -19.36 6.97
CA ARG A 211 -20.71 -20.49 7.90
C ARG A 211 -19.61 -21.55 7.80
N GLU A 212 -19.16 -21.85 6.59
CA GLU A 212 -18.08 -22.81 6.34
C GLU A 212 -16.76 -22.31 6.91
N LEU A 213 -16.40 -21.05 6.65
CA LEU A 213 -15.22 -20.42 7.25
C LEU A 213 -15.31 -20.36 8.78
N THR A 214 -16.48 -20.08 9.35
CA THR A 214 -16.71 -20.15 10.81
C THR A 214 -16.37 -21.53 11.35
N THR A 215 -16.81 -22.59 10.66
CA THR A 215 -16.57 -23.98 11.06
C THR A 215 -15.10 -24.36 10.95
N HIS A 216 -14.44 -24.00 9.85
CA HIS A 216 -13.04 -24.33 9.60
C HIS A 216 -12.08 -23.56 10.51
N THR A 217 -12.34 -22.28 10.74
CA THR A 217 -11.40 -21.39 11.46
C THR A 217 -11.67 -21.34 12.96
N GLY A 218 -12.90 -21.61 13.41
CA GLY A 218 -13.32 -21.40 14.80
C GLY A 218 -13.55 -19.92 15.15
N LEU A 219 -13.44 -19.00 14.19
CA LEU A 219 -13.81 -17.59 14.34
C LEU A 219 -15.30 -17.41 14.03
N ASN A 220 -15.91 -16.36 14.60
CA ASN A 220 -17.23 -15.92 14.18
C ASN A 220 -17.09 -15.09 12.89
N ILE A 221 -17.27 -15.73 11.73
CA ILE A 221 -17.14 -15.08 10.42
C ILE A 221 -18.52 -14.58 9.98
N THR A 222 -18.74 -13.28 10.10
CA THR A 222 -20.04 -12.62 9.87
C THR A 222 -20.01 -11.61 8.75
N HIS A 223 -18.90 -10.89 8.60
CA HIS A 223 -18.73 -9.81 7.65
C HIS A 223 -17.56 -10.07 6.70
N ALA A 224 -17.54 -9.35 5.58
CA ALA A 224 -16.45 -9.32 4.63
C ALA A 224 -15.08 -9.11 5.33
N HIS A 225 -15.01 -8.24 6.35
CA HIS A 225 -13.80 -8.00 7.14
C HIS A 225 -13.27 -9.24 7.86
N ASP A 226 -14.15 -10.10 8.36
CA ASP A 226 -13.76 -11.35 9.01
C ASP A 226 -13.11 -12.30 8.00
N VAL A 227 -13.64 -12.34 6.77
CA VAL A 227 -13.05 -13.09 5.65
C VAL A 227 -11.68 -12.53 5.27
N THR A 228 -11.54 -11.20 5.21
CA THR A 228 -10.26 -10.53 4.94
C THR A 228 -9.19 -10.89 5.98
N ASN A 229 -9.56 -10.93 7.26
CA ASN A 229 -8.63 -11.30 8.33
C ASN A 229 -8.08 -12.73 8.11
N VAL A 230 -8.95 -13.70 7.80
CA VAL A 230 -8.53 -15.08 7.48
C VAL A 230 -7.72 -15.12 6.19
N PHE A 231 -8.18 -14.44 5.13
CA PHE A 231 -7.51 -14.39 3.84
C PHE A 231 -6.06 -13.89 3.97
N ILE A 232 -5.85 -12.81 4.72
CA ILE A 232 -4.54 -12.21 4.91
C ILE A 232 -3.64 -13.11 5.77
N THR A 233 -4.19 -13.79 6.79
CA THR A 233 -3.43 -14.79 7.57
C THR A 233 -2.93 -15.91 6.64
N LEU A 234 -3.83 -16.52 5.85
CA LEU A 234 -3.47 -17.59 4.91
C LEU A 234 -2.46 -17.13 3.85
N LEU A 235 -2.65 -15.93 3.29
CA LEU A 235 -1.72 -15.34 2.34
C LEU A 235 -0.32 -15.18 2.95
N CYS A 236 -0.24 -14.72 4.20
CA CYS A 236 1.02 -14.56 4.92
C CYS A 236 1.69 -15.89 5.26
N GLU A 237 0.93 -16.91 5.67
CA GLU A 237 1.44 -18.26 5.90
C GLU A 237 1.99 -18.89 4.62
N GLN A 238 1.25 -18.81 3.52
CA GLN A 238 1.68 -19.29 2.21
C GLN A 238 2.95 -18.55 1.75
N THR A 239 2.98 -17.22 1.88
CA THR A 239 4.14 -16.41 1.51
C THR A 239 5.36 -16.69 2.39
N PHE A 240 5.14 -17.09 3.65
CA PHE A 240 6.20 -17.53 4.56
C PHE A 240 6.76 -18.92 4.18
N GLY A 241 6.00 -19.69 3.40
CA GLY A 241 6.38 -21.04 2.95
C GLY A 241 5.76 -22.16 3.77
N LEU A 242 4.69 -21.88 4.53
CA LEU A 242 3.92 -22.92 5.22
C LEU A 242 2.95 -23.61 4.25
N GLN A 243 2.69 -24.89 4.52
CA GLN A 243 1.70 -25.63 3.79
C GLN A 243 0.31 -25.33 4.37
N LEU A 244 -0.56 -24.70 3.60
CA LEU A 244 -1.89 -24.37 4.09
C LEU A 244 -2.71 -25.63 4.41
N PRO A 245 -3.62 -25.57 5.39
CA PRO A 245 -4.53 -26.67 5.70
C PRO A 245 -5.32 -27.12 4.47
N SER A 246 -5.59 -28.43 4.33
CA SER A 246 -6.21 -28.99 3.11
C SER A 246 -7.59 -28.40 2.79
N TRP A 247 -8.35 -27.95 3.80
CA TRP A 247 -9.65 -27.31 3.57
C TRP A 247 -9.50 -26.05 2.72
N THR A 248 -8.37 -25.33 2.81
CA THR A 248 -8.16 -24.06 2.11
C THR A 248 -8.17 -24.19 0.58
N ASN A 249 -7.87 -25.38 0.04
CA ASN A 249 -7.85 -25.64 -1.41
C ASN A 249 -9.18 -25.30 -2.10
N ASP A 250 -10.30 -25.46 -1.38
CA ASP A 250 -11.63 -25.19 -1.93
C ASP A 250 -12.09 -23.74 -1.74
N TYR A 251 -11.29 -22.88 -1.08
CA TYR A 251 -11.71 -21.51 -0.70
C TYR A 251 -10.67 -20.43 -1.04
N PHE A 252 -9.40 -20.66 -0.76
CA PHE A 252 -8.33 -19.68 -0.89
C PHE A 252 -7.50 -19.91 -2.17
N PRO A 253 -7.24 -18.86 -2.96
CA PRO A 253 -7.76 -17.49 -2.80
C PRO A 253 -9.17 -17.28 -3.36
N GLU A 254 -9.63 -18.08 -4.32
CA GLU A 254 -10.67 -17.69 -5.29
C GLU A 254 -12.04 -17.40 -4.68
N LYS A 255 -12.54 -18.25 -3.77
CA LYS A 255 -13.88 -18.05 -3.18
C LYS A 255 -13.90 -16.96 -2.12
N MET A 256 -12.78 -16.74 -1.44
CA MET A 256 -12.66 -15.73 -0.38
C MET A 256 -12.42 -14.33 -0.95
N LEU A 257 -11.73 -14.25 -2.09
CA LEU A 257 -11.25 -13.00 -2.67
C LEU A 257 -12.36 -11.94 -2.86
N PRO A 258 -13.56 -12.24 -3.41
CA PRO A 258 -14.59 -11.23 -3.62
C PRO A 258 -15.04 -10.52 -2.34
N LEU A 259 -15.19 -11.25 -1.23
CA LEU A 259 -15.51 -10.65 0.06
C LEU A 259 -14.31 -9.91 0.66
N ALA A 260 -13.11 -10.47 0.53
CA ALA A 260 -11.90 -9.83 1.03
C ALA A 260 -11.70 -8.44 0.39
N GLU A 261 -11.90 -8.33 -0.93
CA GLU A 261 -11.84 -7.07 -1.68
C GLU A 261 -12.94 -6.08 -1.27
N LYS A 262 -14.16 -6.59 -1.02
CA LYS A 262 -15.29 -5.75 -0.61
C LYS A 262 -15.09 -5.09 0.75
N SER A 263 -14.36 -5.71 1.67
CA SER A 263 -14.05 -5.09 2.96
C SER A 263 -13.37 -3.71 2.81
N TYR A 264 -12.40 -3.59 1.90
CA TYR A 264 -11.71 -2.33 1.60
C TYR A 264 -12.62 -1.28 0.95
N VAL A 265 -13.65 -1.72 0.21
CA VAL A 265 -14.66 -0.82 -0.34
C VAL A 265 -15.56 -0.28 0.78
N TYR A 266 -15.91 -1.11 1.76
CA TYR A 266 -16.76 -0.71 2.90
C TYR A 266 -16.07 0.27 3.85
N ASP A 267 -14.75 0.21 3.97
CA ASP A 267 -13.95 1.12 4.82
C ASP A 267 -13.98 2.58 4.34
N ALA A 268 -14.21 2.80 3.05
CA ALA A 268 -14.26 4.12 2.43
C ALA A 268 -15.48 4.28 1.51
N TYR A 269 -16.60 3.66 1.90
CA TYR A 269 -17.82 3.59 1.09
C TYR A 269 -18.46 4.96 0.88
N THR A 270 -18.56 5.74 1.96
CA THR A 270 -19.21 7.05 1.99
C THR A 270 -18.20 8.19 1.92
N THR A 271 -18.64 9.37 1.46
CA THR A 271 -17.84 10.60 1.48
C THR A 271 -17.35 10.94 2.89
N GLU A 272 -18.15 10.67 3.91
CA GLU A 272 -17.80 10.91 5.31
C GLU A 272 -16.64 10.01 5.77
N GLN A 273 -16.69 8.70 5.47
CA GLN A 273 -15.59 7.78 5.74
C GLN A 273 -14.32 8.18 5.00
N ARG A 274 -14.44 8.54 3.72
CA ARG A 274 -13.32 9.03 2.90
C ARG A 274 -12.68 10.26 3.52
N LYS A 275 -13.48 11.22 4.02
CA LYS A 275 -13.01 12.41 4.74
C LYS A 275 -12.24 12.05 6.01
N MET A 276 -12.79 11.16 6.86
CA MET A 276 -12.16 10.76 8.12
C MET A 276 -10.92 9.86 7.97
N LYS A 277 -10.72 9.23 6.80
CA LYS A 277 -9.58 8.36 6.53
C LYS A 277 -8.62 8.97 5.51
N GLY A 278 -8.90 8.81 4.21
CA GLY A 278 -8.03 9.30 3.14
C GLY A 278 -7.93 10.81 3.05
N GLY A 279 -8.94 11.54 3.53
CA GLY A 279 -9.07 13.00 3.41
C GLY A 279 -7.91 13.77 4.01
N PHE A 280 -7.43 13.39 5.20
CA PHE A 280 -6.30 14.06 5.87
C PHE A 280 -4.99 13.91 5.08
N PHE A 281 -4.73 12.73 4.49
CA PHE A 281 -3.57 12.56 3.62
C PHE A 281 -3.70 13.39 2.34
N VAL A 282 -4.89 13.40 1.72
CA VAL A 282 -5.15 14.18 0.50
C VAL A 282 -5.03 15.68 0.77
N GLU A 283 -5.51 16.19 1.90
CA GLU A 283 -5.31 17.57 2.33
C GLU A 283 -3.82 17.92 2.43
N LEU A 284 -3.03 17.07 3.11
CA LEU A 284 -1.59 17.25 3.24
C LEU A 284 -0.88 17.27 1.88
N LEU A 285 -1.26 16.34 0.98
CA LEU A 285 -0.76 16.24 -0.39
C LEU A 285 -1.02 17.54 -1.17
N LEU A 286 -2.27 17.98 -1.19
CA LEU A 286 -2.70 19.19 -1.91
C LEU A 286 -2.02 20.44 -1.36
N LYS A 287 -1.93 20.56 -0.03
CA LYS A 287 -1.23 21.65 0.62
C LYS A 287 0.23 21.71 0.17
N GLN A 288 0.94 20.59 0.17
CA GLN A 288 2.35 20.55 -0.24
C GLN A 288 2.53 20.88 -1.74
N MET A 289 1.58 20.50 -2.60
CA MET A 289 1.56 20.91 -4.01
C MET A 289 1.32 22.41 -4.16
N GLN A 290 0.34 22.99 -3.44
CA GLN A 290 0.07 24.43 -3.45
C GLN A 290 1.26 25.24 -2.91
N ASP A 291 1.91 24.76 -1.84
CA ASP A 291 3.12 25.35 -1.28
C ASP A 291 4.26 25.31 -2.32
N ARG A 292 4.37 24.25 -3.14
CA ARG A 292 5.35 24.18 -4.24
C ARG A 292 5.05 25.21 -5.34
N ILE A 293 3.80 25.33 -5.74
CA ILE A 293 3.35 26.25 -6.80
C ILE A 293 3.59 27.70 -6.39
N SER A 294 3.27 28.04 -5.14
CA SER A 294 3.43 29.39 -4.59
C SER A 294 4.87 29.72 -4.15
N GLY A 295 5.77 28.74 -4.12
CA GLY A 295 7.14 28.91 -3.61
C GLY A 295 7.26 28.91 -2.07
N ALA A 296 6.19 28.57 -1.35
CA ALA A 296 6.15 28.48 0.10
C ALA A 296 6.68 27.14 0.66
N LEU A 297 6.89 26.12 -0.18
CA LEU A 297 7.36 24.79 0.26
C LEU A 297 8.72 24.89 0.94
N LYS A 298 8.84 24.27 2.12
CA LYS A 298 10.10 24.24 2.89
C LYS A 298 10.60 22.81 3.08
N PRO A 299 11.90 22.55 2.81
CA PRO A 299 12.85 23.44 2.13
C PRO A 299 12.48 23.65 0.64
N ALA A 300 12.90 24.76 0.05
CA ALA A 300 12.46 25.18 -1.29
C ALA A 300 12.88 24.21 -2.41
N ASN A 301 13.96 23.46 -2.21
CA ASN A 301 14.48 22.45 -3.12
C ASN A 301 13.92 21.04 -2.85
N ARG A 302 12.92 20.87 -1.96
CA ARG A 302 12.24 19.59 -1.76
C ARG A 302 11.68 19.08 -3.10
N LYS A 303 12.12 17.88 -3.47
CA LYS A 303 11.75 17.19 -4.71
C LYS A 303 10.81 16.03 -4.47
N MET A 304 10.97 15.32 -3.36
CA MET A 304 10.20 14.11 -3.10
C MET A 304 9.77 13.96 -1.64
N PHE A 305 8.51 13.55 -1.45
CA PHE A 305 8.01 13.01 -0.20
C PHE A 305 7.78 11.51 -0.38
N LEU A 306 8.40 10.67 0.45
CA LEU A 306 8.10 9.24 0.53
C LEU A 306 7.34 8.96 1.81
N SER A 307 6.28 8.18 1.71
CA SER A 307 5.44 7.74 2.81
C SER A 307 5.26 6.22 2.77
N CYS A 308 5.48 5.54 3.90
CA CYS A 308 5.23 4.11 4.02
C CYS A 308 4.09 3.84 5.02
N GLY A 309 3.01 3.22 4.52
CA GLY A 309 1.81 2.89 5.29
C GLY A 309 1.43 1.41 5.19
N HIS A 310 0.12 1.16 5.20
CA HIS A 310 -0.49 -0.17 5.19
C HIS A 310 -1.39 -0.32 3.96
N ASP A 311 -2.00 -1.48 3.80
CA ASP A 311 -3.02 -1.75 2.77
C ASP A 311 -4.14 -0.72 2.81
N TRP A 312 -4.77 -0.53 3.96
CA TRP A 312 -5.86 0.45 4.08
C TRP A 312 -5.39 1.88 3.83
N THR A 313 -4.11 2.22 4.06
CA THR A 313 -3.59 3.54 3.70
C THR A 313 -3.69 3.77 2.19
N ILE A 314 -3.33 2.77 1.40
CA ILE A 314 -3.43 2.80 -0.07
C ILE A 314 -4.89 2.90 -0.49
N THR A 315 -5.74 2.01 0.00
CA THR A 315 -7.15 1.97 -0.42
C THR A 315 -7.92 3.21 0.01
N ASN A 316 -7.68 3.73 1.22
CA ASN A 316 -8.35 4.93 1.72
C ASN A 316 -8.00 6.17 0.90
N VAL A 317 -6.71 6.34 0.53
CA VAL A 317 -6.28 7.48 -0.30
C VAL A 317 -6.85 7.40 -1.71
N LEU A 318 -6.79 6.23 -2.35
CA LEU A 318 -7.36 6.05 -3.69
C LEU A 318 -8.90 6.15 -3.69
N SER A 319 -9.56 5.68 -2.62
CA SER A 319 -11.01 5.81 -2.45
C SER A 319 -11.43 7.27 -2.22
N ALA A 320 -10.65 8.04 -1.46
CA ALA A 320 -10.90 9.48 -1.28
C ALA A 320 -10.83 10.23 -2.61
N LEU A 321 -9.91 9.85 -3.49
CA LEU A 321 -9.78 10.41 -4.85
C LEU A 321 -10.76 9.78 -5.86
N ASN A 322 -11.60 8.84 -5.42
CA ASN A 322 -12.58 8.11 -6.23
C ASN A 322 -11.97 7.35 -7.44
N VAL A 323 -10.77 6.77 -7.23
CA VAL A 323 -10.03 6.00 -8.23
C VAL A 323 -9.65 4.60 -7.73
N TRP A 324 -10.17 4.18 -6.58
CA TRP A 324 -10.00 2.81 -6.10
C TRP A 324 -11.02 1.88 -6.76
N GLU A 325 -10.52 0.83 -7.40
CA GLU A 325 -11.31 -0.28 -7.88
C GLU A 325 -11.18 -1.46 -6.92
N ALA A 326 -12.26 -2.22 -6.73
CA ALA A 326 -12.29 -3.36 -5.82
C ALA A 326 -11.24 -4.41 -6.25
N GLN A 327 -10.17 -4.51 -5.47
CA GLN A 327 -9.09 -5.47 -5.64
C GLN A 327 -8.35 -5.64 -4.31
N MET A 328 -7.55 -6.71 -4.17
CA MET A 328 -6.66 -6.80 -3.02
C MET A 328 -5.45 -5.86 -3.18
N PRO A 329 -5.20 -4.93 -2.23
CA PRO A 329 -3.98 -4.13 -2.24
C PRO A 329 -2.79 -5.04 -1.93
N ARG A 330 -1.93 -5.35 -2.89
CA ARG A 330 -0.76 -6.22 -2.68
C ARG A 330 0.24 -5.58 -1.72
N PHE A 331 1.04 -6.39 -1.04
CA PHE A 331 2.24 -5.89 -0.38
C PHE A 331 3.11 -5.09 -1.35
N SER A 332 3.79 -4.07 -0.82
CA SER A 332 4.62 -3.16 -1.62
C SER A 332 3.88 -2.37 -2.71
N SER A 333 2.53 -2.42 -2.76
CA SER A 333 1.75 -1.58 -3.66
C SER A 333 2.06 -0.09 -3.44
N LEU A 334 2.03 0.68 -4.52
CA LEU A 334 2.60 2.02 -4.56
C LEU A 334 1.71 2.98 -5.35
N ILE A 335 1.55 4.18 -4.82
CA ILE A 335 0.93 5.32 -5.47
C ILE A 335 2.01 6.39 -5.67
N ALA A 336 2.16 6.89 -6.89
CA ALA A 336 2.96 8.06 -7.18
C ALA A 336 2.06 9.20 -7.64
N PHE A 337 2.19 10.34 -6.97
CA PHE A 337 1.56 11.60 -7.31
C PHE A 337 2.63 12.52 -7.90
N GLU A 338 2.46 12.90 -9.16
CA GLU A 338 3.43 13.72 -9.89
C GLU A 338 2.83 15.08 -10.23
N LEU A 339 3.37 16.13 -9.61
CA LEU A 339 3.03 17.51 -9.95
C LEU A 339 3.87 17.97 -11.13
N HIS A 340 3.22 18.25 -12.25
CA HIS A 340 3.85 18.74 -13.47
C HIS A 340 3.48 20.20 -13.73
N GLN A 341 4.29 20.88 -14.53
CA GLN A 341 3.99 22.19 -15.09
C GLN A 341 4.13 22.13 -16.61
N ASN A 342 3.12 22.58 -17.33
CA ASN A 342 3.21 22.82 -18.77
C ASN A 342 4.09 24.06 -19.02
N PRO A 343 5.23 23.96 -19.72
CA PRO A 343 6.13 25.09 -19.91
C PRO A 343 5.60 26.14 -20.89
N GLN A 344 4.62 25.81 -21.74
CA GLN A 344 4.00 26.74 -22.68
C GLN A 344 2.88 27.55 -22.02
N THR A 345 2.00 26.91 -21.25
CA THR A 345 0.86 27.58 -20.60
C THR A 345 1.17 28.04 -19.18
N GLY A 346 2.20 27.48 -18.54
CA GLY A 346 2.51 27.68 -17.13
C GLY A 346 1.58 26.93 -16.18
N GLU A 347 0.56 26.23 -16.69
CA GLU A 347 -0.44 25.51 -15.90
C GLU A 347 0.16 24.32 -15.16
N TYR A 348 -0.26 24.12 -13.91
CA TYR A 348 0.11 22.97 -13.11
C TYR A 348 -0.99 21.93 -13.11
N PHE A 349 -0.61 20.65 -13.22
CA PHE A 349 -1.52 19.53 -13.20
C PHE A 349 -0.90 18.33 -12.46
N LEU A 350 -1.77 17.45 -11.96
CA LEU A 350 -1.43 16.23 -11.27
C LEU A 350 -1.60 15.02 -12.21
N GLU A 351 -0.61 14.14 -12.20
CA GLU A 351 -0.73 12.77 -12.70
C GLU A 351 -0.64 11.80 -11.51
N ILE A 352 -1.44 10.73 -11.54
CA ILE A 352 -1.47 9.70 -10.49
C ILE A 352 -1.13 8.37 -11.14
N TYR A 353 -0.19 7.65 -10.56
CA TYR A 353 0.19 6.31 -10.98
C TYR A 353 -0.01 5.33 -9.85
N PHE A 354 -0.64 4.20 -10.11
CA PHE A 354 -0.82 3.11 -9.15
C PHE A 354 -0.15 1.84 -9.66
N GLN A 355 0.69 1.25 -8.82
CA GLN A 355 1.38 0.01 -9.08
C GLN A 355 0.97 -0.99 -8.00
N ASN A 356 -0.01 -1.85 -8.31
CA ASN A 356 -0.39 -2.92 -7.39
C ASN A 356 0.58 -4.12 -7.49
N ASP A 357 1.17 -4.35 -8.67
CA ASP A 357 2.16 -5.41 -8.88
C ASP A 357 3.56 -4.80 -9.10
N PRO A 358 4.55 -5.02 -8.21
CA PRO A 358 5.91 -4.52 -8.36
C PRO A 358 6.66 -5.08 -9.59
N HIS A 359 6.10 -6.08 -10.29
CA HIS A 359 6.65 -6.61 -11.54
C HIS A 359 6.07 -5.96 -12.79
N LYS A 360 4.99 -5.17 -12.67
CA LYS A 360 4.36 -4.44 -13.77
C LYS A 360 4.69 -2.94 -13.67
N GLU A 361 4.59 -2.24 -14.80
CA GLU A 361 4.71 -0.79 -14.79
C GLU A 361 3.51 -0.14 -14.07
N PRO A 362 3.70 1.00 -13.37
CA PRO A 362 2.60 1.73 -12.75
C PRO A 362 1.54 2.17 -13.78
N GLN A 363 0.27 1.90 -13.50
CA GLN A 363 -0.85 2.33 -14.33
C GLN A 363 -1.24 3.78 -13.98
N GLN A 364 -1.38 4.63 -15.00
CA GLN A 364 -1.88 5.99 -14.80
C GLN A 364 -3.39 5.96 -14.52
N LEU A 365 -3.79 6.51 -13.38
CA LEU A 365 -5.18 6.65 -12.96
C LEU A 365 -5.78 7.97 -13.47
N GLN A 366 -7.09 8.00 -13.61
CA GLN A 366 -7.85 9.18 -14.00
C GLN A 366 -8.88 9.50 -12.93
N ILE A 367 -8.79 10.68 -12.33
CA ILE A 367 -9.81 11.14 -11.39
C ILE A 367 -11.10 11.42 -12.17
N PRO A 368 -12.26 10.85 -11.75
CA PRO A 368 -13.54 11.13 -12.40
C PRO A 368 -13.84 12.63 -12.47
N GLY A 369 -14.24 13.10 -13.65
CA GLY A 369 -14.46 14.54 -13.91
C GLY A 369 -13.19 15.33 -14.26
N CYS A 370 -12.07 14.65 -14.50
CA CYS A 370 -10.80 15.21 -14.96
C CYS A 370 -10.17 14.32 -16.05
N GLU A 371 -9.26 14.89 -16.84
CA GLU A 371 -8.34 14.11 -17.68
C GLU A 371 -7.24 13.45 -16.84
N LYS A 372 -6.45 12.54 -17.43
CA LYS A 372 -5.28 11.93 -16.76
C LYS A 372 -4.24 12.95 -16.27
N GLN A 373 -4.19 14.11 -16.93
CA GLN A 373 -3.46 15.31 -16.51
C GLN A 373 -4.46 16.27 -15.86
N CYS A 374 -4.68 16.14 -14.55
CA CYS A 374 -5.75 16.88 -13.89
C CYS A 374 -5.27 18.26 -13.40
N PRO A 375 -5.80 19.38 -13.93
CA PRO A 375 -5.40 20.71 -13.47
C PRO A 375 -5.62 20.88 -11.97
N ILE A 376 -4.67 21.49 -11.26
CA ILE A 376 -4.74 21.60 -9.79
C ILE A 376 -5.99 22.34 -9.32
N GLY A 377 -6.43 23.37 -10.07
CA GLY A 377 -7.68 24.07 -9.77
C GLY A 377 -8.90 23.14 -9.84
N LYS A 378 -8.95 22.23 -10.83
CA LYS A 378 -10.04 21.26 -10.98
C LYS A 378 -9.97 20.17 -9.92
N LEU A 379 -8.78 19.70 -9.59
CA LEU A 379 -8.56 18.73 -8.52
C LEU A 379 -9.10 19.23 -7.17
N LEU A 380 -8.85 20.50 -6.83
CA LEU A 380 -9.37 21.13 -5.60
C LEU A 380 -10.91 21.16 -5.59
N GLU A 381 -11.54 21.44 -6.72
CA GLU A 381 -13.01 21.41 -6.85
C GLU A 381 -13.57 19.99 -6.64
N LEU A 382 -12.95 18.99 -7.28
CA LEU A 382 -13.40 17.60 -7.25
C LEU A 382 -13.20 16.93 -5.88
N THR A 383 -12.22 17.41 -5.09
CA THR A 383 -11.90 16.84 -3.77
C THR A 383 -12.52 17.58 -2.60
N LYS A 384 -13.20 18.72 -2.83
CA LYS A 384 -13.70 19.61 -1.76
C LYS A 384 -14.49 18.91 -0.65
N ASP A 385 -15.30 17.90 -0.99
CA ASP A 385 -16.20 17.23 -0.06
C ASP A 385 -15.49 16.18 0.82
N ILE A 386 -14.30 15.73 0.41
CA ILE A 386 -13.45 14.80 1.18
C ILE A 386 -12.36 15.49 2.00
N ILE A 387 -12.14 16.79 1.80
CA ILE A 387 -11.18 17.54 2.61
C ILE A 387 -11.79 17.79 4.01
N PRO A 388 -11.06 17.51 5.10
CA PRO A 388 -11.52 17.79 6.45
C PRO A 388 -11.89 19.27 6.65
N ASP A 389 -13.09 19.53 7.15
CA ASP A 389 -13.64 20.87 7.43
C ASP A 389 -13.70 21.18 8.94
N ALA A 390 -13.21 20.25 9.77
CA ALA A 390 -13.06 20.40 11.21
C ALA A 390 -11.88 19.56 11.72
N PRO A 391 -11.34 19.86 12.91
CA PRO A 391 -10.33 19.03 13.55
C PRO A 391 -10.80 17.56 13.69
N TYR A 392 -9.86 16.61 13.62
CA TYR A 392 -10.15 15.17 13.70
C TYR A 392 -11.05 14.79 14.87
N ALA A 393 -10.76 15.33 16.06
CA ALA A 393 -11.53 15.07 17.27
C ALA A 393 -13.01 15.50 17.16
N GLU A 394 -13.32 16.51 16.35
CA GLU A 394 -14.70 16.95 16.12
C GLU A 394 -15.42 16.07 15.11
N LEU A 395 -14.75 15.72 14.00
CA LEU A 395 -15.26 14.76 13.02
C LEU A 395 -15.52 13.38 13.62
N CYS A 396 -14.76 13.01 14.65
CA CYS A 396 -14.85 11.71 15.32
C CYS A 396 -15.89 11.62 16.44
N LYS A 397 -16.69 12.67 16.68
CA LYS A 397 -17.79 12.63 17.67
C LYS A 397 -18.89 11.66 17.20
N ALA A 398 -19.09 10.58 17.95
CA ALA A 398 -20.13 9.59 17.69
C ALA A 398 -21.54 10.22 17.71
N LYS A 399 -22.44 9.66 16.90
CA LYS A 399 -23.88 9.92 16.95
C LYS A 399 -24.55 9.17 18.12
N GLY A 400 -23.93 8.10 18.62
CA GLY A 400 -24.47 7.26 19.69
C GLY A 400 -25.46 6.21 19.21
N THR A 401 -25.36 5.77 17.95
CA THR A 401 -26.35 4.89 17.29
C THR A 401 -26.07 3.40 17.48
N GLN A 402 -24.84 2.99 17.79
CA GLN A 402 -24.41 1.58 17.71
C GLN A 402 -23.89 0.95 19.02
N GLY A 403 -24.12 1.58 20.18
CA GLY A 403 -23.85 0.98 21.50
C GLY A 403 -22.40 0.55 21.77
N GLY A 404 -21.43 0.99 20.96
CA GLY A 404 -20.01 0.67 21.11
C GLY A 404 -19.50 -0.54 20.32
N ALA A 405 -20.31 -1.17 19.47
CA ALA A 405 -19.82 -2.23 18.57
C ALA A 405 -18.75 -1.70 17.59
N LYS A 406 -17.80 -2.55 17.19
CA LYS A 406 -16.72 -2.22 16.26
C LYS A 406 -16.35 -3.41 15.37
N ILE A 407 -15.95 -3.15 14.14
CA ILE A 407 -15.30 -4.12 13.27
C ILE A 407 -13.82 -4.23 13.65
N SER A 408 -13.31 -5.45 13.75
CA SER A 408 -11.90 -5.73 14.06
C SER A 408 -11.06 -5.81 12.79
N TYR A 409 -9.96 -5.06 12.77
CA TYR A 409 -8.99 -5.05 11.66
C TYR A 409 -7.65 -5.58 12.17
N HIS A 410 -7.20 -6.71 11.62
CA HIS A 410 -5.92 -7.32 11.98
C HIS A 410 -4.77 -6.91 11.07
#